data_AF-A0A4V1URL3-F1
#
_entry.id   AF-A0A4V1URL3-F1
#
_cell.length_a   1.000
_cell.length_b   1.000
_cell.length_c   1.000
_cell.angle_alpha   90.00
_cell.angle_beta   90.00
_cell.angle_gamma   90.00
#
_symmetry.space_group_name_H-M   'P 1'
#
loop_
_entity.id
_entity.type
_entity.pdbx_description
1 polymer ?
#
loop_
_entity_poly.entity_id
_entity_poly.type
_entity_poly.pdbx_seq_one_letter_code
_entity_poly.pdbx_strand_id
1 'polypeptide(L)'
;MFGFLKRIFAPEPTPDPVALVILQTTPRLLTRGHLSQALTRALGRPFAEDSIAEETPIRHRFTVEGYELTVLSAPSPYFPKDQPQTELRLNDAIERHQAAILIDCWTAPPERSREDGTDLMGQLAAELLDETSLAVYCFHTQRLNIVDENLVSMLREGRAMEAMSTATFDPVIGIGGEDERMNAAIEEARQRWPEFVHGFSNPSKGADEPFLIKARFEWGEHVEHMWVKPDKVSLEGFEGNLENDSLYNGRLRKGTIVSATVAEVSDWAFLQDGEMVGLFTESLAWGR
;
A
#
# COMPACT_ATOMS: atom_id res chain seq x y z
N MET A 1 16.60 -1.63 15.45
CA MET A 1 17.37 -1.59 16.71
C MET A 1 16.49 -1.47 17.98
N PHE A 2 15.28 -0.90 17.93
CA PHE A 2 14.39 -0.76 19.10
C PHE A 2 13.62 -2.03 19.53
N GLY A 3 13.31 -2.96 18.62
CA GLY A 3 12.70 -4.25 18.98
C GLY A 3 13.58 -5.13 19.88
N PHE A 4 14.91 -4.96 19.79
CA PHE A 4 15.87 -5.63 20.66
C PHE A 4 15.85 -5.09 22.09
N LEU A 5 15.65 -3.77 22.27
CA LEU A 5 15.56 -3.14 23.59
C LEU A 5 14.26 -3.52 24.32
N LYS A 6 13.14 -3.73 23.61
CA LYS A 6 11.88 -4.23 24.21
C LYS A 6 12.04 -5.59 24.90
N ARG A 7 12.91 -6.47 24.39
CA ARG A 7 13.16 -7.81 24.95
C ARG A 7 13.96 -7.82 26.24
N ILE A 8 14.72 -6.76 26.52
CA ILE A 8 15.63 -6.67 27.67
C ILE A 8 14.92 -6.14 28.92
N PHE A 9 13.83 -5.38 28.75
CA PHE A 9 13.15 -4.69 29.86
C PHE A 9 11.71 -5.19 30.14
N ALA A 10 11.20 -6.17 29.38
CA ALA A 10 9.88 -6.74 29.64
C ALA A 10 9.94 -7.83 30.73
N PRO A 11 9.17 -7.72 31.84
CA PRO A 11 9.01 -8.81 32.79
C PRO A 11 8.01 -9.83 32.21
N GLU A 12 8.48 -11.06 32.01
CA GLU A 12 7.72 -12.21 31.47
C GLU A 12 7.26 -12.09 30.00
N PRO A 13 6.94 -13.20 29.29
CA PRO A 13 6.72 -13.16 27.85
C PRO A 13 5.38 -12.48 27.58
N THR A 14 5.44 -11.16 27.41
CA THR A 14 4.38 -10.39 26.78
C THR A 14 4.04 -11.05 25.44
N PRO A 15 2.76 -11.18 25.05
CA PRO A 15 2.42 -11.52 23.67
C PRO A 15 3.22 -10.59 22.73
N ASP A 16 3.74 -11.12 21.62
CA ASP A 16 4.70 -10.39 20.78
C ASP A 16 4.27 -8.93 20.60
N PRO A 17 5.20 -7.97 20.73
CA PRO A 17 4.86 -6.56 20.71
C PRO A 17 4.09 -6.22 19.44
N VAL A 18 2.83 -5.84 19.60
CA VAL A 18 2.00 -5.33 18.51
C VAL A 18 2.32 -3.84 18.39
N ALA A 19 2.84 -3.44 17.24
CA ALA A 19 3.22 -2.06 16.99
C ALA A 19 2.83 -1.66 15.56
N LEU A 20 2.19 -0.51 15.45
CA LEU A 20 1.99 0.22 14.20
C LEU A 20 2.92 1.43 14.17
N VAL A 21 3.51 1.71 13.00
CA VAL A 21 4.43 2.82 12.81
C VAL A 21 4.00 3.63 11.61
N ILE A 22 3.65 4.89 11.81
CA ILE A 22 3.32 5.84 10.76
C ILE A 22 4.61 6.56 10.35
N LEU A 23 5.00 6.46 9.08
CA LEU A 23 6.12 7.20 8.53
C LEU A 23 5.68 8.62 8.17
N GLN A 24 6.50 9.62 8.53
CA GLN A 24 6.18 11.04 8.37
C GLN A 24 7.29 11.75 7.59
N THR A 25 6.93 12.69 6.70
CA THR A 25 7.91 13.56 6.02
C THR A 25 8.57 14.55 6.98
N THR A 26 7.91 14.91 8.08
CA THR A 26 8.41 15.86 9.09
C THR A 26 8.12 15.38 10.51
N PRO A 27 8.98 15.69 11.49
CA PRO A 27 8.69 15.40 12.90
C PRO A 27 7.38 16.04 13.38
N ARG A 28 6.50 15.24 13.99
CA ARG A 28 5.26 15.73 14.62
C ARG A 28 5.24 15.39 16.11
N LEU A 29 5.14 16.41 16.95
CA LEU A 29 4.95 16.23 18.40
C LEU A 29 3.46 16.15 18.71
N LEU A 30 3.04 15.03 19.27
CA LEU A 30 1.67 14.83 19.74
C LEU A 30 1.55 15.32 21.18
N THR A 31 0.48 16.06 21.48
CA THR A 31 0.13 16.46 22.84
C THR A 31 -0.94 15.50 23.38
N ARG A 32 -1.20 15.54 24.69
CA ARG A 32 -2.35 14.85 25.27
C ARG A 32 -3.68 15.24 24.60
N GLY A 33 -3.86 16.53 24.30
CA GLY A 33 -5.03 17.01 23.56
C GLY A 33 -5.18 16.41 22.16
N HIS A 34 -4.08 16.31 21.39
CA HIS A 34 -4.10 15.64 20.08
C HIS A 34 -4.55 14.18 20.19
N LEU A 35 -4.02 13.45 21.16
CA LEU A 35 -4.33 12.05 21.38
C LEU A 35 -5.75 11.83 21.91
N SER A 36 -6.21 12.66 22.84
CA SER A 36 -7.58 12.64 23.37
C SER A 36 -8.61 12.85 22.25
N GLN A 37 -8.35 13.80 21.35
CA GLN A 37 -9.21 14.03 20.20
C GLN A 37 -9.20 12.86 19.21
N ALA A 38 -8.02 12.32 18.90
CA ALA A 38 -7.88 11.17 18.01
C ALA A 38 -8.61 9.92 18.58
N LEU A 39 -8.41 9.63 19.86
CA LEU A 39 -9.12 8.55 20.57
C LEU A 39 -10.63 8.78 20.62
N THR A 40 -11.06 10.01 20.84
CA THR A 40 -12.49 10.35 20.84
C THR A 40 -13.15 10.02 19.50
N ARG A 41 -12.47 10.35 18.39
CA ARG A 41 -12.95 10.03 17.04
C ARG A 41 -12.89 8.54 16.77
N ALA A 42 -11.77 7.88 17.08
CA ALA A 42 -11.57 6.45 16.87
C ALA A 42 -12.61 5.60 17.62
N LEU A 43 -12.94 5.96 18.87
CA LEU A 43 -13.88 5.22 19.71
C LEU A 43 -15.35 5.63 19.49
N GLY A 44 -15.62 6.72 18.76
CA GLY A 44 -16.96 7.30 18.64
C GLY A 44 -17.57 7.80 19.96
N ARG A 45 -16.74 8.01 21.00
CA ARG A 45 -17.16 8.48 22.33
C ARG A 45 -16.06 9.32 22.98
N PRO A 46 -16.39 10.26 23.88
CA PRO A 46 -15.39 11.11 24.52
C PRO A 46 -14.31 10.29 25.26
N PHE A 47 -13.05 10.67 25.05
CA PHE A 47 -11.90 10.16 25.79
C PHE A 47 -11.16 11.32 26.46
N ALA A 48 -11.10 11.31 27.79
CA ALA A 48 -10.59 12.45 28.56
C ALA A 48 -9.07 12.63 28.41
N GLU A 49 -8.62 13.88 28.30
CA GLU A 49 -7.19 14.21 28.23
C GLU A 49 -6.42 13.74 29.48
N ASP A 50 -7.04 13.83 30.66
CA ASP A 50 -6.46 13.39 31.93
C ASP A 50 -6.30 11.86 32.02
N SER A 51 -6.92 11.09 31.11
CA SER A 51 -6.68 9.65 30.97
C SER A 51 -5.37 9.32 30.24
N ILE A 52 -4.64 10.34 29.77
CA ILE A 52 -3.35 10.19 29.08
C ILE A 52 -2.23 10.70 29.97
N ALA A 53 -1.36 9.78 30.37
CA ALA A 53 -0.12 10.11 31.06
C ALA A 53 0.93 10.59 30.03
N GLU A 54 1.39 11.82 30.19
CA GLU A 54 2.57 12.34 29.47
C GLU A 54 3.82 11.97 30.26
N GLU A 55 4.57 10.98 29.78
CA GLU A 55 5.84 10.59 30.41
C GLU A 55 6.97 11.53 30.03
N THR A 56 6.97 11.92 28.76
CA THR A 56 7.91 12.87 28.16
C THR A 56 7.18 13.62 27.05
N PRO A 57 7.72 14.74 26.55
CA PRO A 57 7.10 15.50 25.45
C PRO A 57 6.90 14.69 24.16
N ILE A 58 7.57 13.54 24.02
CA ILE A 58 7.47 12.67 22.85
C ILE A 58 6.69 11.39 23.13
N ARG A 59 6.35 11.07 24.40
CA ARG A 59 5.83 9.77 24.79
C ARG A 59 4.64 9.87 25.73
N HIS A 60 3.55 9.27 25.30
CA HIS A 60 2.27 9.29 25.98
C HIS A 60 1.80 7.87 26.20
N ARG A 61 1.34 7.57 27.41
CA ARG A 61 0.80 6.25 27.77
C ARG A 61 -0.61 6.39 28.31
N PHE A 62 -1.48 5.46 27.96
CA PHE A 62 -2.87 5.46 28.40
C PHE A 62 -3.45 4.05 28.36
N THR A 63 -4.55 3.86 29.08
CA THR A 63 -5.34 2.64 29.02
C THR A 63 -6.65 2.92 28.29
N VAL A 64 -6.99 2.08 27.32
CA VAL A 64 -8.22 2.18 26.55
C VAL A 64 -8.78 0.77 26.34
N GLU A 65 -10.04 0.54 26.73
CA GLU A 65 -10.70 -0.78 26.62
C GLU A 65 -9.90 -1.94 27.24
N GLY A 66 -9.11 -1.65 28.28
CA GLY A 66 -8.24 -2.62 28.95
C GLY A 66 -6.89 -2.85 28.27
N TYR A 67 -6.62 -2.23 27.13
CA TYR A 67 -5.30 -2.20 26.50
C TYR A 67 -4.43 -1.11 27.11
N GLU A 68 -3.17 -1.43 27.41
CA GLU A 68 -2.14 -0.44 27.75
C GLU A 68 -1.37 -0.07 26.48
N LEU A 69 -1.61 1.15 25.99
CA LEU A 69 -1.01 1.66 24.77
C LEU A 69 0.01 2.76 25.06
N THR A 70 1.01 2.88 24.19
CA THR A 70 1.94 4.01 24.15
C THR A 70 1.96 4.61 22.75
N VAL A 71 1.90 5.94 22.67
CA VAL A 71 2.17 6.68 21.44
C VAL A 71 3.47 7.46 21.60
N LEU A 72 4.41 7.24 20.66
CA LEU A 72 5.74 7.86 20.65
C LEU A 72 5.96 8.64 19.34
N SER A 73 6.29 9.92 19.46
CA SER A 73 6.80 10.75 18.37
C SER A 73 8.32 10.58 18.25
N ALA A 74 8.79 9.94 17.18
CA ALA A 74 10.21 9.77 16.90
C ALA A 74 10.69 10.83 15.87
N PRO A 75 11.51 11.82 16.27
CA PRO A 75 12.01 12.87 15.37
C PRO A 75 13.21 12.39 14.54
N SER A 76 13.16 11.16 14.05
CA SER A 76 14.20 10.54 13.25
C SER A 76 13.61 9.46 12.33
N PRO A 77 14.23 9.18 11.17
CA PRO A 77 13.81 8.09 10.30
C PRO A 77 13.72 6.76 11.04
N TYR A 78 12.62 6.02 10.83
CA TYR A 78 12.43 4.69 11.42
C TYR A 78 13.15 3.59 10.64
N PHE A 79 12.99 3.58 9.31
CA PHE A 79 13.72 2.70 8.41
C PHE A 79 15.08 3.27 7.96
N PRO A 80 16.09 2.41 7.74
CA PRO A 80 17.25 2.74 6.93
C PRO A 80 16.83 3.17 5.52
N LYS A 81 17.57 4.10 4.91
CA LYS A 81 17.27 4.66 3.59
C LYS A 81 17.77 3.80 2.43
N ASP A 82 18.59 2.80 2.72
CA ASP A 82 19.31 1.94 1.80
C ASP A 82 18.68 0.55 1.64
N GLN A 83 17.41 0.40 2.04
CA GLN A 83 16.70 -0.88 1.96
C GLN A 83 15.66 -0.85 0.82
N PRO A 84 16.03 -1.31 -0.40
CA PRO A 84 15.13 -1.30 -1.53
C PRO A 84 13.93 -2.22 -1.31
N GLN A 85 12.77 -1.75 -1.73
CA GLN A 85 11.51 -2.45 -1.84
C GLN A 85 11.24 -2.78 -3.30
N THR A 86 10.55 -3.89 -3.54
CA THR A 86 10.06 -4.23 -4.89
C THR A 86 9.08 -3.19 -5.43
N GLU A 87 8.30 -2.60 -4.52
CA GLU A 87 7.29 -1.59 -4.83
C GLU A 87 7.89 -0.18 -4.76
N LEU A 88 7.77 0.60 -5.84
CA LEU A 88 8.46 1.87 -5.99
C LEU A 88 7.94 2.98 -5.08
N ARG A 89 6.64 3.02 -4.79
CA ARG A 89 6.06 4.02 -3.87
C ARG A 89 6.57 3.82 -2.44
N LEU A 90 6.80 2.57 -2.02
CA LEU A 90 7.39 2.25 -0.74
C LEU A 90 8.85 2.71 -0.67
N ASN A 91 9.60 2.65 -1.78
CA ASN A 91 10.93 3.26 -1.86
C ASN A 91 10.87 4.77 -1.64
N ASP A 92 9.96 5.48 -2.33
CA ASP A 92 9.77 6.92 -2.14
C ASP A 92 9.37 7.27 -0.69
N ALA A 93 8.46 6.50 -0.10
CA ALA A 93 8.04 6.67 1.29
C ALA A 93 9.22 6.47 2.26
N ILE A 94 10.04 5.42 2.06
CA ILE A 94 11.24 5.14 2.85
C ILE A 94 12.33 6.17 2.58
N GLU A 95 12.45 6.74 1.39
CA GLU A 95 13.46 7.74 1.10
C GLU A 95 13.10 9.09 1.74
N ARG A 96 11.83 9.48 1.69
CA ARG A 96 11.36 10.79 2.14
C ARG A 96 11.07 10.91 3.63
N HIS A 97 10.77 9.82 4.36
CA HIS A 97 10.36 9.92 5.78
C HIS A 97 11.48 10.47 6.69
N GLN A 98 11.24 11.55 7.41
CA GLN A 98 12.23 12.11 8.35
C GLN A 98 11.90 11.79 9.81
N ALA A 99 10.71 11.25 10.07
CA ALA A 99 10.20 10.96 11.39
C ALA A 99 9.22 9.78 11.36
N ALA A 100 8.80 9.35 12.54
CA ALA A 100 7.73 8.38 12.69
C ALA A 100 6.88 8.63 13.93
N ILE A 101 5.65 8.12 13.91
CA ILE A 101 4.77 8.00 15.07
C ILE A 101 4.56 6.52 15.32
N LEU A 102 4.91 6.05 16.52
CA LEU A 102 4.77 4.65 16.91
C LEU A 102 3.57 4.52 17.83
N ILE A 103 2.73 3.51 17.59
CA ILE A 103 1.62 3.10 18.44
C ILE A 103 1.94 1.69 18.89
N ASP A 104 2.25 1.55 20.18
CA ASP A 104 2.68 0.30 20.80
C ASP A 104 1.61 -0.22 21.76
N CYS A 105 1.28 -1.50 21.67
CA CYS A 105 0.51 -2.21 22.68
C CYS A 105 1.45 -2.98 23.61
N TRP A 106 1.43 -2.63 24.89
CA TRP A 106 2.24 -3.30 25.93
C TRP A 106 1.48 -4.44 26.60
N THR A 107 0.19 -4.24 26.86
CA THR A 107 -0.66 -5.21 27.52
C THR A 107 -2.03 -5.20 26.86
N ALA A 108 -2.59 -6.38 26.63
CA ALA A 108 -3.93 -6.58 26.12
C ALA A 108 -4.77 -7.35 27.16
N PRO A 109 -6.11 -7.18 27.17
CA PRO A 109 -6.99 -7.98 27.99
C PRO A 109 -6.86 -9.49 27.65
N PRO A 110 -6.92 -10.41 28.62
CA PRO A 110 -6.73 -11.85 28.40
C PRO A 110 -7.69 -12.47 27.37
N GLU A 111 -8.90 -11.93 27.27
CA GLU A 111 -9.96 -12.39 26.36
C GLU A 111 -9.87 -11.81 24.95
N ARG A 112 -8.94 -10.89 24.68
CA ARG A 112 -8.80 -10.22 23.39
C ARG A 112 -7.72 -10.85 22.53
N SER A 113 -8.00 -10.93 21.24
CA SER A 113 -7.04 -11.42 20.26
C SER A 113 -6.01 -10.34 19.88
N ARG A 114 -4.96 -10.77 19.18
CA ARG A 114 -3.99 -9.86 18.55
C ARG A 114 -4.65 -8.96 17.51
N GLU A 115 -5.60 -9.51 16.76
CA GLU A 115 -6.38 -8.81 15.75
C GLU A 115 -7.13 -7.63 16.38
N ASP A 116 -7.88 -7.87 17.45
CA ASP A 116 -8.58 -6.80 18.19
C ASP A 116 -7.64 -5.65 18.59
N GLY A 117 -6.43 -5.98 19.08
CA GLY A 117 -5.44 -4.98 19.47
C GLY A 117 -4.86 -4.21 18.27
N THR A 118 -4.59 -4.90 17.15
CA THR A 118 -4.13 -4.26 15.92
C THR A 118 -5.21 -3.36 15.33
N ASP A 119 -6.47 -3.77 15.36
CA ASP A 119 -7.61 -3.00 14.84
C ASP A 119 -7.85 -1.74 15.65
N LEU A 120 -7.83 -1.83 16.98
CA LEU A 120 -7.91 -0.67 17.86
C LEU A 120 -6.77 0.33 17.59
N MET A 121 -5.53 -0.16 17.48
CA MET A 121 -4.39 0.69 17.14
C MET A 121 -4.52 1.28 15.73
N GLY A 122 -5.09 0.55 14.78
CA GLY A 122 -5.36 1.02 13.43
C GLY A 122 -6.37 2.14 13.39
N GLN A 123 -7.47 2.04 14.15
CA GLN A 123 -8.45 3.12 14.28
C GLN A 123 -7.81 4.38 14.86
N LEU A 124 -6.97 4.24 15.89
CA LEU A 124 -6.18 5.37 16.41
C LEU A 124 -5.21 5.91 15.35
N ALA A 125 -4.51 5.03 14.62
CA ALA A 125 -3.59 5.43 13.56
C ALA A 125 -4.30 6.27 12.51
N ALA A 126 -5.49 5.86 12.05
CA ALA A 126 -6.28 6.57 11.05
C ALA A 126 -6.61 8.01 11.46
N GLU A 127 -6.85 8.24 12.76
CA GLU A 127 -7.13 9.57 13.32
C GLU A 127 -5.88 10.41 13.57
N LEU A 128 -4.71 9.78 13.47
CA LEU A 128 -3.40 10.42 13.51
C LEU A 128 -2.80 10.62 12.11
N LEU A 129 -3.34 10.04 11.04
CA LEU A 129 -2.87 10.28 9.68
C LEU A 129 -3.19 11.71 9.23
N ASP A 130 -2.23 12.38 8.60
CA ASP A 130 -2.37 13.71 8.00
C ASP A 130 -1.62 13.79 6.66
N GLU A 131 -1.53 14.97 6.06
CA GLU A 131 -0.85 15.21 4.79
C GLU A 131 0.66 14.92 4.80
N THR A 132 1.27 14.74 5.98
CA THR A 132 2.69 14.41 6.13
C THR A 132 2.92 12.90 6.23
N SER A 133 1.85 12.10 6.37
CA SER A 133 1.89 10.65 6.43
C SER A 133 2.18 10.01 5.08
N LEU A 134 3.19 9.13 5.04
CA LEU A 134 3.61 8.44 3.81
C LEU A 134 3.15 6.99 3.77
N ALA A 135 3.34 6.26 4.87
CA ALA A 135 3.09 4.83 4.95
C ALA A 135 2.80 4.40 6.40
N VAL A 136 2.11 3.28 6.56
CA VAL A 136 1.94 2.60 7.86
C VAL A 136 2.64 1.25 7.80
N TYR A 137 3.48 0.97 8.78
CA TYR A 137 4.17 -0.29 8.98
C TYR A 137 3.59 -1.03 10.17
N CYS A 138 3.47 -2.35 10.04
CA CYS A 138 3.06 -3.24 11.12
C CYS A 138 4.20 -4.18 11.48
N PHE A 139 4.65 -4.11 12.73
CA PHE A 139 5.85 -4.85 13.16
C PHE A 139 5.65 -6.37 13.13
N HIS A 140 4.49 -6.89 13.50
CA HIS A 140 4.31 -8.34 13.60
C HIS A 140 4.01 -9.01 12.26
N THR A 141 3.36 -8.30 11.32
CA THR A 141 3.17 -8.82 9.95
C THR A 141 4.33 -8.45 9.02
N GLN A 142 5.24 -7.58 9.47
CA GLN A 142 6.35 -7.02 8.68
C GLN A 142 5.86 -6.30 7.40
N ARG A 143 4.59 -5.89 7.35
CA ARG A 143 3.97 -5.25 6.20
C ARG A 143 4.12 -3.74 6.28
N LEU A 144 4.47 -3.11 5.16
CA LEU A 144 4.43 -1.67 4.96
C LEU A 144 3.41 -1.38 3.86
N ASN A 145 2.46 -0.47 4.11
CA ASN A 145 1.49 -0.02 3.13
C ASN A 145 1.53 1.50 2.99
N ILE A 146 1.38 2.00 1.76
CA ILE A 146 1.24 3.43 1.47
C ILE A 146 -0.05 3.96 2.08
N VAL A 147 -0.01 5.20 2.56
CA VAL A 147 -1.22 5.89 3.01
C VAL A 147 -2.02 6.32 1.79
N ASP A 148 -3.12 5.61 1.55
CA ASP A 148 -4.14 5.94 0.56
C ASP A 148 -5.54 5.87 1.19
N GLU A 149 -6.57 6.20 0.41
CA GLU A 149 -7.96 6.22 0.89
C GLU A 149 -8.44 4.83 1.35
N ASN A 150 -7.97 3.77 0.69
CA ASN A 150 -8.36 2.40 1.02
C ASN A 150 -7.78 1.96 2.37
N LEU A 151 -6.48 2.15 2.58
CA LEU A 151 -5.83 1.89 3.86
C LEU A 151 -6.51 2.69 4.97
N VAL A 152 -6.73 3.99 4.77
CA VAL A 152 -7.38 4.84 5.78
C VAL A 152 -8.78 4.33 6.11
N SER A 153 -9.59 3.93 5.12
CA SER A 153 -10.93 3.37 5.35
C SER A 153 -10.87 2.08 6.17
N MET A 154 -10.02 1.13 5.76
CA MET A 154 -9.86 -0.13 6.48
C MET A 154 -9.40 0.10 7.94
N LEU A 155 -8.47 1.02 8.17
CA LEU A 155 -8.01 1.35 9.52
C LEU A 155 -9.15 1.92 10.37
N ARG A 156 -9.97 2.84 9.84
CA ARG A 156 -11.13 3.41 10.57
C ARG A 156 -12.22 2.38 10.86
N GLU A 157 -12.43 1.45 9.94
CA GLU A 157 -13.42 0.37 10.06
C GLU A 157 -13.00 -0.73 11.06
N GLY A 158 -11.79 -0.64 11.64
CA GLY A 158 -11.27 -1.67 12.54
C GLY A 158 -10.87 -2.94 11.79
N ARG A 159 -10.30 -2.78 10.59
CA ARG A 159 -9.80 -3.86 9.72
C ARG A 159 -8.30 -3.71 9.48
N ALA A 160 -7.58 -3.29 10.51
CA ALA A 160 -6.15 -3.02 10.41
C ALA A 160 -5.34 -4.31 10.29
N MET A 161 -5.74 -5.40 10.95
CA MET A 161 -5.07 -6.69 10.77
C MET A 161 -5.17 -7.17 9.31
N GLU A 162 -6.34 -7.05 8.70
CA GLU A 162 -6.56 -7.37 7.29
C GLU A 162 -5.70 -6.50 6.37
N ALA A 163 -5.76 -5.17 6.57
CA ALA A 163 -4.97 -4.21 5.80
C ALA A 163 -3.47 -4.49 5.91
N MET A 164 -3.00 -4.86 7.10
CA MET A 164 -1.58 -5.13 7.37
C MET A 164 -1.17 -6.58 7.08
N SER A 165 -2.07 -7.42 6.59
CA SER A 165 -1.76 -8.79 6.15
C SER A 165 -1.79 -8.95 4.63
N THR A 166 -2.37 -7.98 3.91
CA THR A 166 -2.57 -8.02 2.45
C THR A 166 -1.99 -6.78 1.77
N ALA A 167 -1.85 -6.82 0.44
CA ALA A 167 -1.61 -5.59 -0.33
C ALA A 167 -2.91 -4.80 -0.39
N THR A 168 -2.88 -3.53 -0.02
CA THR A 168 -4.04 -2.63 -0.11
C THR A 168 -4.07 -1.82 -1.40
N PHE A 169 -3.07 -2.01 -2.27
CA PHE A 169 -2.87 -1.29 -3.52
C PHE A 169 -2.26 -2.21 -4.59
N ASP A 170 -2.39 -1.82 -5.86
CA ASP A 170 -1.72 -2.48 -6.98
C ASP A 170 -0.24 -2.05 -7.04
N PRO A 171 0.72 -2.99 -6.95
CA PRO A 171 2.13 -2.67 -6.80
C PRO A 171 2.73 -2.12 -8.09
N VAL A 172 3.57 -1.09 -7.95
CA VAL A 172 4.36 -0.54 -9.07
C VAL A 172 5.78 -1.08 -8.98
N ILE A 173 6.20 -1.87 -9.96
CA ILE A 173 7.51 -2.51 -10.00
C ILE A 173 8.43 -1.74 -10.95
N GLY A 174 9.64 -1.40 -10.48
CA GLY A 174 10.67 -0.78 -11.29
C GLY A 174 11.48 -1.82 -12.06
N ILE A 175 11.56 -1.67 -13.37
CA ILE A 175 12.38 -2.50 -14.25
C ILE A 175 13.26 -1.57 -15.09
N GLY A 176 14.55 -1.90 -15.19
CA GLY A 176 15.47 -1.12 -16.01
C GLY A 176 15.06 -1.16 -17.49
N GLY A 177 15.04 -0.02 -18.17
CA GLY A 177 14.63 0.06 -19.58
C GLY A 177 15.51 -0.74 -20.55
N GLU A 178 16.71 -1.14 -20.11
CA GLU A 178 17.66 -1.96 -20.87
C GLU A 178 17.56 -3.46 -20.54
N ASP A 179 16.55 -3.90 -19.77
CA ASP A 179 16.36 -5.33 -19.50
C ASP A 179 15.97 -6.07 -20.79
N GLU A 180 16.93 -6.82 -21.34
CA GLU A 180 16.77 -7.55 -22.60
C GLU A 180 15.60 -8.55 -22.57
N ARG A 181 15.33 -9.16 -21.41
CA ARG A 181 14.23 -10.14 -21.28
C ARG A 181 12.89 -9.45 -21.28
N MET A 182 12.77 -8.34 -20.55
CA MET A 182 11.56 -7.52 -20.54
C MET A 182 11.27 -6.97 -21.95
N ASN A 183 12.29 -6.45 -22.64
CA ASN A 183 12.14 -5.93 -23.99
C ASN A 183 11.74 -7.02 -25.01
N ALA A 184 12.28 -8.24 -24.86
CA ALA A 184 11.87 -9.38 -25.69
C ALA A 184 10.42 -9.80 -25.44
N ALA A 185 9.95 -9.81 -24.18
CA ALA A 185 8.57 -10.11 -23.83
C ALA A 185 7.59 -9.06 -24.37
N ILE A 186 7.94 -7.78 -24.30
CA ILE A 186 7.17 -6.68 -24.90
C ILE A 186 7.04 -6.88 -26.42
N GLU A 187 8.14 -7.24 -27.08
CA GLU A 187 8.14 -7.48 -28.52
C GLU A 187 7.30 -8.71 -28.89
N GLU A 188 7.35 -9.78 -28.11
CA GLU A 188 6.48 -10.94 -28.28
C GLU A 188 5.00 -10.56 -28.15
N ALA A 189 4.64 -9.75 -27.15
CA ALA A 189 3.27 -9.26 -26.97
C ALA A 189 2.79 -8.49 -28.21
N ARG A 190 3.63 -7.64 -28.79
CA ARG A 190 3.30 -6.87 -30.02
C ARG A 190 3.17 -7.77 -31.24
N GLN A 191 4.08 -8.73 -31.41
CA GLN A 191 4.02 -9.68 -32.52
C GLN A 191 2.74 -10.53 -32.49
N ARG A 192 2.31 -10.92 -31.29
CA ARG A 192 1.10 -11.71 -31.06
C ARG A 192 -0.16 -10.86 -30.87
N TRP A 193 -0.08 -9.54 -31.02
CA TRP A 193 -1.24 -8.63 -30.93
C TRP A 193 -2.46 -9.05 -31.79
N PRO A 194 -2.29 -9.57 -33.03
CA PRO A 194 -3.43 -10.05 -33.81
C PRO A 194 -4.26 -11.14 -33.12
N GLU A 195 -3.66 -11.96 -32.24
CA GLU A 195 -4.36 -12.97 -31.44
C GLU A 195 -5.32 -12.30 -30.46
N PHE A 196 -4.87 -11.27 -29.75
CA PHE A 196 -5.68 -10.48 -28.83
C PHE A 196 -6.85 -9.80 -29.56
N VAL A 197 -6.59 -9.18 -30.71
CA VAL A 197 -7.63 -8.54 -31.55
C VAL A 197 -8.68 -9.56 -31.99
N HIS A 198 -8.25 -10.77 -32.36
CA HIS A 198 -9.15 -11.85 -32.75
C HIS A 198 -10.01 -12.33 -31.57
N GLY A 199 -9.40 -12.53 -30.40
CA GLY A 199 -10.09 -12.91 -29.16
C GLY A 199 -11.11 -11.87 -28.73
N PHE A 200 -10.74 -10.58 -28.76
CA PHE A 200 -11.63 -9.48 -28.40
C PHE A 200 -12.84 -9.35 -29.34
N SER A 201 -12.63 -9.63 -30.63
CA SER A 201 -13.71 -9.57 -31.64
C SER A 201 -14.64 -10.80 -31.60
N ASN A 202 -14.18 -11.92 -31.03
CA ASN A 202 -14.92 -13.18 -30.98
C ASN A 202 -14.88 -13.76 -29.55
N PRO A 203 -15.45 -13.07 -28.55
CA PRO A 203 -15.38 -13.54 -27.18
C PRO A 203 -16.10 -14.88 -27.03
N SER A 204 -15.51 -15.79 -26.25
CA SER A 204 -16.10 -17.07 -25.90
C SER A 204 -17.47 -16.87 -25.25
N LYS A 205 -18.46 -17.68 -25.61
CA LYS A 205 -19.82 -17.57 -25.08
C LYS A 205 -19.84 -17.79 -23.56
N GLY A 206 -20.32 -16.78 -22.81
CA GLY A 206 -20.47 -16.85 -21.35
C GLY A 206 -19.37 -16.12 -20.56
N ALA A 207 -18.41 -15.50 -21.24
CA ALA A 207 -17.30 -14.81 -20.61
C ALA A 207 -17.66 -13.34 -20.30
N ASP A 208 -17.99 -13.03 -19.05
CA ASP A 208 -17.71 -11.71 -18.43
C ASP A 208 -16.20 -11.57 -18.13
N GLU A 209 -15.35 -12.29 -18.86
CA GLU A 209 -13.95 -12.54 -18.49
C GLU A 209 -13.04 -11.41 -18.99
N PRO A 210 -11.99 -11.07 -18.23
CA PRO A 210 -11.28 -9.81 -18.41
C PRO A 210 -10.37 -9.85 -19.65
N PHE A 211 -10.61 -8.95 -20.59
CA PHE A 211 -9.60 -8.48 -21.53
C PHE A 211 -8.82 -7.35 -20.88
N LEU A 212 -7.50 -7.43 -20.91
CA LEU A 212 -6.62 -6.42 -20.34
C LEU A 212 -5.47 -6.13 -21.31
N ILE A 213 -5.09 -4.86 -21.42
CA ILE A 213 -3.94 -4.41 -22.20
C ILE A 213 -3.02 -3.63 -21.26
N LYS A 214 -1.74 -3.91 -21.26
CA LYS A 214 -0.73 -3.10 -20.56
C LYS A 214 -0.07 -2.19 -21.59
N ALA A 215 -0.11 -0.89 -21.35
CA ALA A 215 0.44 0.11 -22.27
C ALA A 215 1.43 1.05 -21.58
N ARG A 216 2.37 1.55 -22.36
CA ARG A 216 3.40 2.53 -22.00
C ARG A 216 2.81 3.93 -21.99
N PHE A 217 3.04 4.65 -20.91
CA PHE A 217 2.71 6.07 -20.76
C PHE A 217 3.95 6.83 -20.32
N GLU A 218 4.22 7.97 -20.96
CA GLU A 218 5.41 8.78 -20.71
C GLU A 218 5.04 10.16 -20.16
N TRP A 219 5.77 10.63 -19.15
CA TRP A 219 5.60 11.98 -18.60
C TRP A 219 6.94 12.56 -18.16
N GLY A 220 7.49 13.47 -18.97
CA GLY A 220 8.84 13.98 -18.76
C GLY A 220 9.87 12.86 -18.93
N GLU A 221 10.64 12.59 -17.88
CA GLU A 221 11.64 11.51 -17.85
C GLU A 221 11.08 10.17 -17.34
N HIS A 222 9.83 10.15 -16.90
CA HIS A 222 9.20 8.97 -16.31
C HIS A 222 8.43 8.16 -17.35
N VAL A 223 8.61 6.84 -17.28
CA VAL A 223 7.85 5.86 -18.07
C VAL A 223 7.12 4.94 -17.10
N GLU A 224 5.82 4.77 -17.31
CA GLU A 224 4.98 3.87 -16.53
C GLU A 224 4.20 2.95 -17.48
N HIS A 225 4.10 1.67 -17.11
CA HIS A 225 3.34 0.69 -17.86
C HIS A 225 2.10 0.30 -17.07
N MET A 226 0.92 0.67 -17.55
CA MET A 226 -0.34 0.55 -16.80
C MET A 226 -1.34 -0.34 -17.52
N TRP A 227 -2.14 -1.07 -16.73
CA TRP A 227 -3.24 -1.89 -17.23
C TRP A 227 -4.43 -1.01 -17.64
N VAL A 228 -5.03 -1.39 -18.77
CA VAL A 228 -6.19 -0.78 -19.39
C VAL A 228 -7.22 -1.86 -19.67
N LYS A 229 -8.46 -1.61 -19.31
CA LYS A 229 -9.61 -2.37 -19.77
C LYS A 229 -10.09 -1.80 -21.12
N PRO A 230 -9.95 -2.53 -22.24
CA PRO A 230 -10.31 -2.02 -23.54
C PRO A 230 -11.82 -1.93 -23.75
N ASP A 231 -12.26 -0.83 -24.36
CA ASP A 231 -13.61 -0.64 -24.89
C ASP A 231 -13.63 -0.87 -26.41
N LYS A 232 -12.53 -0.51 -27.11
CA LYS A 232 -12.36 -0.70 -28.55
C LYS A 232 -10.95 -1.21 -28.84
N VAL A 233 -10.86 -2.19 -29.73
CA VAL A 233 -9.59 -2.80 -30.12
C VAL A 233 -9.56 -2.95 -31.64
N SER A 234 -8.40 -2.70 -32.23
CA SER A 234 -8.12 -2.88 -33.66
C SER A 234 -6.69 -3.38 -33.85
N LEU A 235 -6.33 -3.71 -35.09
CA LEU A 235 -4.95 -4.05 -35.44
C LEU A 235 -3.99 -2.87 -35.27
N GLU A 236 -4.49 -1.63 -35.21
CA GLU A 236 -3.67 -0.41 -35.13
C GLU A 236 -3.48 0.06 -33.67
N GLY A 237 -4.36 -0.35 -32.76
CA GLY A 237 -4.34 0.09 -31.37
C GLY A 237 -5.68 -0.12 -30.66
N PHE A 238 -5.87 0.61 -29.56
CA PHE A 238 -7.04 0.48 -28.69
C PHE A 238 -7.48 1.81 -28.07
N GLU A 239 -8.70 1.81 -27.52
CA GLU A 239 -9.25 2.81 -26.60
C GLU A 239 -9.85 2.06 -25.40
N GLY A 240 -9.66 2.58 -24.18
CA GLY A 240 -10.17 1.93 -22.97
C GLY A 240 -9.94 2.74 -21.70
N ASN A 241 -10.25 2.15 -20.55
CA ASN A 241 -10.16 2.79 -19.24
C ASN A 241 -8.95 2.27 -18.47
N LEU A 242 -8.17 3.17 -17.86
CA LEU A 242 -7.10 2.77 -16.94
C LEU A 242 -7.65 1.97 -15.76
N GLU A 243 -6.97 0.89 -15.38
CA GLU A 243 -7.34 0.08 -14.22
C GLU A 243 -6.64 0.50 -12.93
N ASN A 244 -5.58 1.31 -13.04
CA ASN A 244 -4.71 1.75 -11.94
C ASN A 244 -4.47 3.28 -11.99
N ASP A 245 -4.11 3.87 -10.84
CA ASP A 245 -3.64 5.25 -10.74
C ASP A 245 -2.15 5.35 -11.11
N SER A 246 -1.80 6.34 -11.94
CA SER A 246 -0.40 6.64 -12.28
C SER A 246 0.38 7.15 -11.07
N LEU A 247 1.61 6.67 -10.91
CA LEU A 247 2.55 7.19 -9.92
C LEU A 247 2.99 8.63 -10.25
N TYR A 248 3.25 8.92 -11.53
CA TYR A 248 3.92 10.17 -11.92
C TYR A 248 2.97 11.24 -12.49
N ASN A 249 1.74 10.86 -12.85
CA ASN A 249 0.78 11.78 -13.45
C ASN A 249 -0.60 11.70 -12.79
N GLY A 250 -0.88 12.64 -11.89
CA GLY A 250 -2.17 12.72 -11.18
C GLY A 250 -3.41 12.98 -12.05
N ARG A 251 -3.25 13.19 -13.37
CA ARG A 251 -4.37 13.25 -14.34
C ARG A 251 -4.72 11.88 -14.93
N LEU A 252 -3.82 10.90 -14.86
CA LEU A 252 -4.05 9.53 -15.30
C LEU A 252 -4.45 8.69 -14.09
N ARG A 253 -5.75 8.69 -13.79
CA ARG A 253 -6.34 7.90 -12.70
C ARG A 253 -7.13 6.72 -13.23
N LYS A 254 -7.42 5.75 -12.36
CA LYS A 254 -8.35 4.66 -12.65
C LYS A 254 -9.65 5.21 -13.24
N GLY A 255 -10.13 4.60 -14.32
CA GLY A 255 -11.31 5.04 -15.07
C GLY A 255 -11.04 6.15 -16.09
N THR A 256 -9.81 6.67 -16.21
CA THR A 256 -9.47 7.64 -17.26
C THR A 256 -9.47 6.93 -18.61
N ILE A 257 -10.19 7.49 -19.58
CA ILE A 257 -10.20 7.01 -20.96
C ILE A 257 -8.86 7.36 -21.62
N VAL A 258 -8.21 6.36 -22.19
CA VAL A 258 -6.93 6.46 -22.90
C VAL A 258 -7.02 5.77 -24.24
N SER A 259 -6.19 6.22 -25.18
CA SER A 259 -6.00 5.59 -26.50
C SER A 259 -4.52 5.44 -26.77
N ALA A 260 -4.12 4.30 -27.32
CA ALA A 260 -2.74 4.01 -27.68
C ALA A 260 -2.66 3.09 -28.90
N THR A 261 -1.53 3.15 -29.57
CA THR A 261 -1.14 2.32 -30.71
C THR A 261 -0.50 1.02 -30.25
N VAL A 262 -0.37 0.04 -31.15
CA VAL A 262 0.34 -1.22 -30.84
C VAL A 262 1.79 -0.98 -30.41
N ALA A 263 2.43 0.08 -30.90
CA ALA A 263 3.80 0.42 -30.50
C ALA A 263 3.91 0.81 -29.01
N GLU A 264 2.80 1.22 -28.38
CA GLU A 264 2.73 1.55 -26.95
C GLU A 264 2.30 0.35 -26.11
N VAL A 265 1.81 -0.73 -26.71
CA VAL A 265 1.47 -1.97 -26.00
C VAL A 265 2.75 -2.62 -25.48
N SER A 266 2.73 -3.00 -24.21
CA SER A 266 3.80 -3.77 -23.56
C SER A 266 3.39 -5.16 -23.16
N ASP A 267 2.10 -5.41 -22.95
CA ASP A 267 1.56 -6.74 -22.67
C ASP A 267 0.05 -6.74 -22.91
N TRP A 268 -0.56 -7.91 -22.86
CA TRP A 268 -2.01 -8.08 -22.86
C TRP A 268 -2.37 -9.43 -22.25
N ALA A 269 -3.64 -9.58 -21.87
CA ALA A 269 -4.14 -10.84 -21.36
C ALA A 269 -5.62 -11.01 -21.68
N PHE A 270 -6.02 -12.23 -22.00
CA PHE A 270 -7.42 -12.64 -22.08
C PHE A 270 -7.55 -14.14 -21.84
N LEU A 271 -8.74 -14.60 -21.45
CA LEU A 271 -9.01 -16.02 -21.28
C LEU A 271 -9.42 -16.66 -22.62
N GLN A 272 -8.79 -17.78 -22.95
CA GLN A 272 -9.14 -18.63 -24.08
C GLN A 272 -9.24 -20.07 -23.60
N ASP A 273 -10.40 -20.69 -23.77
CA ASP A 273 -10.65 -22.09 -23.39
C ASP A 273 -10.30 -22.43 -21.93
N GLY A 274 -10.45 -21.44 -21.02
CA GLY A 274 -10.14 -21.59 -19.60
C GLY A 274 -8.67 -21.36 -19.24
N GLU A 275 -7.81 -21.06 -20.21
CA GLU A 275 -6.40 -20.72 -19.99
C GLU A 275 -6.14 -19.23 -20.26
N MET A 276 -5.25 -18.64 -19.48
CA MET A 276 -4.85 -17.25 -19.68
C MET A 276 -3.81 -17.18 -20.80
N VAL A 277 -4.11 -16.44 -21.85
CA VAL A 277 -3.19 -16.16 -22.96
C VAL A 277 -2.63 -14.76 -22.78
N GLY A 278 -1.32 -14.61 -22.99
CA GLY A 278 -0.60 -13.35 -22.81
C GLY A 278 0.28 -13.33 -21.56
N LEU A 279 0.31 -12.20 -20.84
CA LEU A 279 1.10 -12.02 -19.61
C LEU A 279 2.61 -12.26 -19.79
N PHE A 280 3.16 -11.90 -20.96
CA PHE A 280 4.55 -12.14 -21.32
C PHE A 280 5.52 -11.42 -20.37
N THR A 281 5.13 -10.25 -19.88
CA THR A 281 5.95 -9.38 -19.02
C THR A 281 5.76 -9.65 -17.54
N GLU A 282 4.62 -10.23 -17.12
CA GLU A 282 4.28 -10.37 -15.71
C GLU A 282 5.20 -11.34 -14.96
N SER A 283 5.50 -12.52 -15.53
CA SER A 283 6.42 -13.48 -14.88
C SER A 283 7.78 -12.84 -14.57
N LEU A 284 8.30 -12.06 -15.52
CA LEU A 284 9.57 -11.34 -15.43
C LEU A 284 9.51 -10.22 -14.39
N ALA A 285 8.41 -9.46 -14.33
CA ALA A 285 8.22 -8.39 -13.35
C ALA A 285 8.26 -8.90 -11.90
N TRP A 286 7.81 -10.14 -11.68
CA TRP A 286 7.81 -10.79 -10.37
C TRP A 286 9.04 -11.67 -10.10
N GLY A 287 10.00 -11.71 -11.03
CA GLY A 287 11.22 -12.52 -10.90
C GLY A 287 10.95 -14.03 -10.85
N ARG A 288 9.90 -14.51 -11.54
CA ARG A 288 9.49 -15.91 -11.59
C ARG A 288 9.94 -16.61 -12.87
#